data_AF-A0A9E5V1C1-F1
#
_entry.id   AF-A0A9E5V1C1-F1
#
_cell.length_a   1.000
_cell.length_b   1.000
_cell.length_c   1.000
_cell.angle_alpha   90.00
_cell.angle_beta   90.00
_cell.angle_gamma   90.00
#
_symmetry.space_group_name_H-M   'P 1'
#
loop_
_entity.id
_entity.type
_entity.pdbx_description
1 polymer ?
#
loop_
_entity_poly.entity_id
_entity_poly.type
_entity_poly.pdbx_seq_one_letter_code
_entity_poly.pdbx_strand_id
1 'polypeptide(L)'
;MKLSYRGIPYDSVSTPISMIESETVGHYRGGNFHFAYPRHIPVPQPVLELKYRGVAYQTNAAGGSESISPATRAAKTAVRDAFRPSGVDQARSAIRARQAILSEVANVHRQNIERSLQHRLEVARQRGDQNLVNMLEREMQQTF
;
A
#
# COMPACT_ATOMS: atom_id res chain seq x y z
N MET A 1 2.12 -13.98 -32.89
CA MET A 1 0.88 -13.19 -32.73
C MET A 1 1.13 -12.11 -31.68
N LYS A 2 0.68 -10.86 -31.89
CA LYS A 2 0.83 -9.80 -30.87
C LYS A 2 -0.19 -9.99 -29.76
N LEU A 3 0.18 -9.68 -28.52
CA LEU A 3 -0.75 -9.69 -27.38
C LEU A 3 -1.60 -8.42 -27.40
N SER A 4 -2.87 -8.54 -27.02
CA SER A 4 -3.80 -7.42 -26.94
C SER A 4 -4.52 -7.43 -25.59
N TYR A 5 -4.54 -6.28 -24.90
CA TYR A 5 -5.33 -6.07 -23.70
C TYR A 5 -6.33 -4.95 -23.95
N ARG A 6 -7.64 -5.23 -23.76
CA ARG A 6 -8.75 -4.30 -24.05
C ARG A 6 -8.70 -3.66 -25.45
N GLY A 7 -8.32 -4.44 -26.46
CA GLY A 7 -8.23 -3.98 -27.85
C GLY A 7 -6.99 -3.15 -28.18
N ILE A 8 -6.11 -2.88 -27.21
CA ILE A 8 -4.83 -2.20 -27.43
C ILE A 8 -3.74 -3.27 -27.58
N PRO A 9 -3.04 -3.35 -28.72
CA PRO A 9 -1.91 -4.25 -28.88
C PRO A 9 -0.74 -3.76 -28.02
N TYR A 10 -0.05 -4.67 -27.35
CA TYR A 10 1.17 -4.36 -26.62
C TYR A 10 2.24 -5.40 -26.88
N ASP A 11 3.49 -4.95 -26.88
CA ASP A 11 4.64 -5.82 -26.98
C ASP A 11 4.99 -6.35 -25.58
N SER A 12 5.03 -7.67 -25.44
CA SER A 12 5.41 -8.31 -24.18
C SER A 12 6.92 -8.24 -24.01
N VAL A 13 7.38 -7.33 -23.16
CA VAL A 13 8.79 -7.27 -22.76
C VAL A 13 8.94 -8.10 -21.48
N SER A 14 9.39 -9.34 -21.62
CA SER A 14 9.79 -10.15 -20.47
C SER A 14 11.16 -9.70 -20.00
N THR A 15 11.27 -9.23 -18.76
CA THR A 15 12.57 -8.91 -18.17
C THR A 15 13.31 -10.22 -17.90
N PRO A 16 14.51 -10.44 -18.47
CA PRO A 16 15.28 -11.63 -18.17
C PRO A 16 15.72 -11.59 -16.70
N ILE A 17 15.24 -12.53 -15.90
CA ILE A 17 15.62 -12.70 -14.49
C ILE A 17 16.66 -13.81 -14.40
N SER A 18 17.79 -13.55 -13.74
CA SER A 18 18.80 -14.58 -13.46
C SER A 18 18.23 -15.58 -12.46
N MET A 19 18.06 -16.82 -12.90
CA MET A 19 17.64 -17.94 -12.06
C MET A 19 18.85 -18.69 -11.52
N ILE A 20 18.72 -19.28 -10.33
CA ILE A 20 19.67 -20.22 -9.74
C ILE A 20 18.94 -21.53 -9.54
N GLU A 21 19.60 -22.64 -9.87
CA GLU A 21 19.07 -23.98 -9.60
C GLU A 21 19.10 -24.25 -8.09
N SER A 22 18.01 -24.80 -7.57
CA SER A 22 17.94 -25.30 -6.21
C SER A 22 18.87 -26.49 -6.05
N GLU A 23 19.65 -26.50 -4.97
CA GLU A 23 20.43 -27.66 -4.53
C GLU A 23 19.51 -28.85 -4.20
N THR A 24 18.28 -28.55 -3.76
CA THR A 24 17.27 -29.55 -3.40
C THR A 24 16.49 -30.01 -4.63
N VAL A 25 16.48 -31.33 -4.86
CA VAL A 25 15.67 -32.02 -5.89
C VAL A 25 14.45 -32.67 -5.24
N GLY A 26 13.25 -32.32 -5.72
CA GLY A 26 12.01 -32.97 -5.32
C GLY A 26 11.76 -34.26 -6.09
N HIS A 27 10.91 -35.15 -5.56
CA HIS A 27 10.38 -36.31 -6.29
C HIS A 27 8.86 -36.23 -6.33
N TYR A 28 8.27 -36.25 -7.52
CA TYR A 28 6.82 -36.23 -7.71
C TYR A 28 6.39 -37.31 -8.70
N ARG A 29 5.52 -38.23 -8.25
CA ARG A 29 4.97 -39.35 -9.03
C ARG A 29 6.02 -40.17 -9.80
N GLY A 30 7.15 -40.44 -9.14
CA GLY A 30 8.24 -41.24 -9.71
C GLY A 30 9.21 -40.47 -10.62
N GLY A 31 9.01 -39.16 -10.81
CA GLY A 31 9.94 -38.29 -11.53
C GLY A 31 10.68 -37.34 -10.59
N ASN A 32 11.91 -36.98 -10.98
CA ASN A 32 12.67 -35.91 -10.33
C ASN A 32 12.10 -34.55 -10.75
N PHE A 33 11.96 -33.64 -9.80
CA PHE A 33 11.49 -32.29 -10.01
C PHE A 33 12.52 -31.30 -9.48
N HIS A 34 13.07 -30.48 -10.38
CA HIS A 34 14.03 -29.44 -10.03
C HIS A 34 13.31 -28.10 -9.85
N PHE A 35 13.64 -27.39 -8.78
CA PHE A 35 13.15 -26.03 -8.54
C PHE A 35 14.24 -25.05 -8.99
N ALA A 36 13.86 -23.99 -9.69
CA ALA A 36 14.74 -22.85 -9.92
C ALA A 36 14.12 -21.62 -9.25
N TYR A 37 14.93 -20.80 -8.61
CA TYR A 37 14.47 -19.59 -7.96
C TYR A 37 15.30 -18.38 -8.41
N PRO A 38 14.71 -17.17 -8.42
CA PRO A 38 15.46 -15.96 -8.73
C PRO A 38 16.67 -15.80 -7.81
N ARG A 39 17.81 -15.36 -8.35
CA ARG A 39 19.01 -15.07 -7.56
C ARG A 39 18.65 -14.12 -6.41
N HIS A 40 19.08 -14.46 -5.19
CA HIS A 40 18.82 -13.63 -4.01
C HIS A 40 19.51 -12.26 -4.17
N ILE A 41 18.71 -11.21 -4.36
CA ILE A 41 19.18 -9.82 -4.34
C ILE A 41 19.15 -9.38 -2.88
N PRO A 42 20.28 -8.95 -2.28
CA PRO A 42 20.28 -8.45 -0.91
C PRO A 42 19.34 -7.25 -0.83
N VAL A 43 18.27 -7.38 -0.04
CA VAL A 43 17.36 -6.28 0.23
C VAL A 43 17.97 -5.43 1.35
N PRO A 44 18.29 -4.15 1.10
CA PRO A 44 18.88 -3.30 2.13
C PRO A 44 17.90 -3.12 3.28
N GLN A 45 18.33 -3.45 4.50
CA GLN A 45 17.51 -3.26 5.69
C GLN A 45 17.47 -1.78 6.07
N PRO A 46 16.31 -1.25 6.52
CA PRO A 46 16.22 0.13 6.96
C PRO A 46 17.03 0.33 8.24
N VAL A 47 17.78 1.43 8.29
CA VAL A 47 18.55 1.86 9.46
C VAL A 47 17.64 2.69 10.35
N LEU A 48 17.07 2.05 11.37
CA LEU A 48 16.08 2.64 12.28
C LEU A 48 16.70 2.90 13.64
N GLU A 49 16.35 4.03 14.25
CA GLU A 49 16.64 4.33 15.65
C GLU A 49 15.45 3.86 16.50
N LEU A 50 15.66 2.83 17.32
CA LEU A 50 14.63 2.16 18.13
C LEU A 50 14.91 2.38 19.62
N LYS A 51 13.89 2.17 20.46
CA LYS A 51 14.00 2.28 21.92
C LYS A 51 13.29 1.10 22.60
N TYR A 52 14.00 0.38 23.45
CA TYR A 52 13.45 -0.71 24.25
C TYR A 52 13.81 -0.54 25.72
N ARG A 53 12.82 -0.53 26.62
CA ARG A 53 12.99 -0.34 28.08
C ARG A 53 13.90 0.84 28.46
N GLY A 54 13.81 1.94 27.73
CA GLY A 54 14.62 3.14 28.00
C GLY A 54 15.94 3.22 27.22
N VAL A 55 16.47 2.09 26.74
CA VAL A 55 17.75 2.02 26.02
C VAL A 55 17.53 2.18 24.52
N ALA A 56 18.37 3.00 23.87
CA ALA A 56 18.30 3.25 22.44
C ALA A 56 19.21 2.31 21.65
N TYR A 57 18.71 1.81 20.52
CA TYR A 57 19.42 0.90 19.61
C TYR A 57 19.25 1.33 18.15
N GLN A 58 20.16 0.92 17.29
CA GLN A 58 20.13 1.17 15.85
C GLN A 58 20.18 -0.13 15.07
N THR A 59 19.35 -0.29 14.06
CA THR A 59 19.50 -1.39 13.08
C THR A 59 20.49 -1.02 11.98
N ASN A 60 21.26 -1.98 11.48
CA ASN A 60 22.17 -1.78 10.35
C ASN A 60 21.58 -2.37 9.06
N ALA A 61 22.14 -2.00 7.90
CA ALA A 61 21.65 -2.45 6.59
C ALA A 61 21.78 -3.97 6.36
N ALA A 62 22.57 -4.65 7.19
CA ALA A 62 22.75 -6.10 7.21
C ALA A 62 21.79 -6.82 8.19
N GLY A 63 20.89 -6.09 8.86
CA GLY A 63 19.90 -6.65 9.80
C GLY A 63 20.38 -6.85 11.24
N GLY A 64 21.61 -6.45 11.57
CA GLY A 64 22.13 -6.42 12.94
C GLY A 64 21.64 -5.22 13.73
N SER A 65 21.82 -5.25 15.05
CA SER A 65 21.47 -4.17 15.98
C SER A 65 22.64 -3.75 16.86
N GLU A 66 22.89 -2.45 16.98
CA GLU A 66 23.93 -1.86 17.82
C GLU A 66 23.33 -0.92 18.86
N SER A 67 23.93 -0.83 20.06
CA SER A 67 23.48 0.10 21.09
C SER A 67 23.96 1.53 20.76
N ILE A 68 23.07 2.51 20.91
CA ILE A 68 23.41 3.91 20.66
C ILE A 68 23.77 4.56 21.99
N SER A 69 25.00 5.07 22.11
CA SER A 69 25.40 5.87 23.27
C SER A 69 24.63 7.21 23.31
N PRO A 70 24.33 7.76 24.51
CA PRO A 70 23.62 9.04 24.63
C PRO A 70 24.38 10.21 23.97
N ALA A 71 25.71 10.19 23.97
CA ALA A 71 26.54 11.20 23.29
C ALA A 71 26.39 11.14 21.75
N THR A 72 26.37 9.94 21.17
CA THR A 72 26.17 9.73 19.74
C THR A 72 24.77 10.18 19.30
N ARG A 73 23.74 9.94 20.13
CA ARG A 73 22.36 10.40 19.85
C ARG A 73 22.22 11.92 19.90
N ALA A 74 22.87 12.58 20.85
CA ALA A 74 22.85 14.04 20.96
C ALA A 74 23.51 14.69 19.73
N ALA A 75 24.66 14.17 19.27
CA ALA A 75 25.33 14.64 18.07
C ALA A 75 24.45 14.48 16.80
N LYS A 76 23.79 13.32 16.63
CA LYS A 76 22.88 13.09 15.49
C LYS A 76 21.67 14.03 15.48
N THR A 77 21.11 14.34 16.65
CA THR A 77 19.98 15.27 16.77
C THR A 77 20.41 16.69 16.42
N ALA A 78 21.58 17.13 16.91
CA ALA A 78 22.11 18.46 16.61
C ALA A 78 22.39 18.66 15.10
N VAL A 79 22.89 17.63 14.40
CA VAL A 79 23.10 17.68 12.95
C VAL A 79 21.78 17.73 12.17
N ARG A 80 20.74 17.00 12.61
CA ARG A 80 19.40 17.06 12.00
C ARG A 80 18.73 18.43 12.17
N ASP A 81 18.90 19.07 13.33
CA ASP A 81 18.34 20.41 13.57
C ASP A 81 19.09 21.49 12.79
N ALA A 82 20.41 21.33 12.59
CA ALA A 82 21.21 22.22 11.75
C ALA A 82 20.91 22.06 10.25
N PHE A 83 20.56 20.84 9.81
CA PHE A 83 20.16 20.53 8.43
C PHE A 83 18.64 20.41 8.35
N ARG A 84 17.90 21.53 8.48
CA ARG A 84 16.49 21.59 8.03
C ARG A 84 16.47 21.81 6.52
N PRO A 85 16.17 20.80 5.68
CA PRO A 85 16.01 21.06 4.26
C PRO A 85 14.76 21.93 4.05
N SER A 86 14.90 23.04 3.33
CA SER A 86 13.81 23.97 2.97
C SER A 86 12.62 23.31 2.23
N GLY A 87 12.72 22.02 1.87
CA GLY A 87 11.67 21.23 1.22
C GLY A 87 10.64 20.58 2.15
N VAL A 88 10.81 20.60 3.48
CA VAL A 88 9.82 20.02 4.41
C VAL A 88 8.47 20.73 4.37
N ASP A 89 8.47 22.04 4.10
CA ASP A 89 7.23 22.81 4.00
C ASP A 89 6.49 22.51 2.68
N GLN A 90 7.22 22.25 1.60
CA GLN A 90 6.66 21.76 0.32
C GLN A 90 6.11 20.34 0.44
N ALA A 91 6.79 19.44 1.17
CA ALA A 91 6.28 18.09 1.41
C ALA A 91 5.00 18.12 2.27
N ARG A 92 4.95 19.00 3.29
CA ARG A 92 3.75 19.21 4.11
C ARG A 92 2.59 19.78 3.30
N SER A 93 2.83 20.75 2.41
CA SER A 93 1.78 21.30 1.54
C SER A 93 1.25 20.25 0.57
N ALA A 94 2.11 19.41 -0.02
CA ALA A 94 1.71 18.32 -0.89
C ALA A 94 0.87 17.26 -0.16
N ILE A 95 1.21 16.93 1.09
CA ILE A 95 0.42 16.01 1.93
C ILE A 95 -0.97 16.60 2.22
N ARG A 96 -1.05 17.91 2.53
CA ARG A 96 -2.34 18.59 2.74
C ARG A 96 -3.20 18.64 1.48
N ALA A 97 -2.60 18.93 0.33
CA ALA A 97 -3.28 18.90 -0.96
C ALA A 97 -3.85 17.50 -1.26
N ARG A 98 -3.07 16.45 -1.01
CA ARG A 98 -3.53 15.05 -1.16
C ARG A 98 -4.68 14.72 -0.22
N GLN A 99 -4.63 15.17 1.04
CA GLN A 99 -5.73 14.99 1.99
C GLN A 99 -7.02 15.68 1.52
N ALA A 100 -6.92 16.88 0.97
CA ALA A 100 -8.07 17.60 0.41
C ALA A 100 -8.71 16.82 -0.75
N ILE A 101 -7.91 16.33 -1.70
CA ILE A 101 -8.38 15.51 -2.82
C ILE A 101 -9.10 14.25 -2.32
N LEU A 102 -8.52 13.54 -1.35
CA LEU A 102 -9.16 12.33 -0.80
C LEU A 102 -10.49 12.64 -0.12
N SER A 103 -10.59 13.77 0.59
CA SER A 103 -11.86 14.21 1.19
C SER A 103 -12.92 14.57 0.14
N GLU A 104 -12.51 15.18 -0.97
CA GLU A 104 -13.40 15.50 -2.08
C GLU A 104 -13.92 14.22 -2.76
N VAL A 105 -13.04 13.24 -3.02
CA VAL A 105 -13.44 11.94 -3.55
C VAL A 105 -14.43 11.23 -2.64
N ALA A 106 -14.21 11.26 -1.31
CA ALA A 106 -15.15 10.70 -0.35
C ALA A 106 -16.52 11.39 -0.40
N ASN A 107 -16.56 12.71 -0.52
CA ASN A 107 -17.80 13.48 -0.65
C ASN A 107 -18.55 13.13 -1.95
N VAL A 108 -17.84 13.04 -3.08
CA VAL A 108 -18.45 12.65 -4.37
C VAL A 108 -19.01 11.23 -4.30
N HIS A 109 -18.28 10.29 -3.69
CA HIS A 109 -18.76 8.93 -3.49
C HIS A 109 -20.04 8.91 -2.66
N ARG A 110 -20.08 9.66 -1.55
CA ARG A 110 -21.26 9.79 -0.70
C ARG A 110 -22.47 10.33 -1.48
N GLN A 111 -22.29 11.41 -2.23
CA GLN A 111 -23.34 11.99 -3.07
C GLN A 111 -23.86 11.00 -4.13
N ASN A 112 -22.98 10.18 -4.71
CA ASN A 112 -23.40 9.18 -5.69
C ASN A 112 -24.23 8.06 -5.03
N ILE A 113 -23.88 7.64 -3.81
CA ILE A 113 -24.68 6.69 -3.04
C ILE A 113 -26.06 7.29 -2.74
N GLU A 114 -26.11 8.54 -2.27
CA GLU A 114 -27.37 9.25 -1.98
C GLU A 114 -28.28 9.30 -3.22
N ARG A 115 -27.76 9.75 -4.37
CA ARG A 115 -28.52 9.83 -5.63
C ARG A 115 -29.02 8.46 -6.09
N SER A 116 -28.17 7.44 -5.99
CA SER A 116 -28.52 6.07 -6.38
C SER A 116 -29.63 5.51 -5.50
N LEU A 117 -29.56 5.71 -4.18
CA LEU A 117 -30.60 5.28 -3.24
C LEU A 117 -31.91 6.03 -3.48
N GLN A 118 -31.88 7.35 -3.65
CA GLN A 118 -33.06 8.16 -3.97
C GLN A 118 -33.76 7.68 -5.24
N HIS A 119 -32.99 7.44 -6.31
CA HIS A 119 -33.55 6.95 -7.57
C HIS A 119 -34.18 5.56 -7.41
N ARG A 120 -33.50 4.62 -6.75
CA ARG A 120 -34.04 3.28 -6.49
C ARG A 120 -35.32 3.33 -5.65
N LEU A 121 -35.38 4.25 -4.69
CA LEU A 121 -36.54 4.46 -3.82
C LEU A 121 -37.72 5.03 -4.62
N GLU A 122 -37.48 6.00 -5.50
CA GLU A 122 -38.50 6.55 -6.41
C GLU A 122 -39.06 5.47 -7.35
N VAL A 123 -38.19 4.69 -7.98
CA VAL A 123 -38.60 3.57 -8.85
C VAL A 123 -39.41 2.51 -8.08
N ALA A 124 -38.99 2.17 -6.86
CA ALA A 124 -39.71 1.23 -6.01
C ALA A 124 -41.11 1.74 -5.63
N ARG A 125 -41.23 3.04 -5.30
CA ARG A 125 -42.51 3.70 -5.02
C ARG A 125 -43.43 3.71 -6.24
N GLN A 126 -42.90 4.03 -7.43
CA GLN A 126 -43.68 3.99 -8.68
C GLN A 126 -44.20 2.59 -9.01
N ARG A 127 -43.43 1.55 -8.67
CA ARG A 127 -43.82 0.14 -8.86
C ARG A 127 -44.72 -0.40 -7.75
N GLY A 128 -44.89 0.32 -6.64
CA GLY A 128 -45.66 -0.11 -5.48
C GLY A 128 -45.02 -1.26 -4.68
N ASP A 129 -43.70 -1.45 -4.79
CA ASP A 129 -42.99 -2.53 -4.07
C ASP A 129 -42.58 -2.07 -2.66
N GLN A 130 -43.50 -2.27 -1.72
CA GLN A 130 -43.35 -1.81 -0.34
C GLN A 130 -42.25 -2.53 0.43
N ASN A 131 -41.92 -3.77 0.05
CA ASN A 131 -40.84 -4.51 0.67
C ASN A 131 -39.47 -3.90 0.30
N LEU A 132 -39.31 -3.54 -0.97
CA LEU A 132 -38.09 -2.89 -1.45
C LEU A 132 -37.92 -1.48 -0.87
N VAL A 133 -39.00 -0.70 -0.73
CA VAL A 133 -38.96 0.62 -0.07
C VAL A 133 -38.47 0.49 1.37
N ASN A 134 -39.05 -0.42 2.16
CA ASN A 134 -38.65 -0.63 3.56
C ASN A 134 -37.19 -1.06 3.70
N MET A 135 -36.67 -1.86 2.75
CA MET A 135 -35.26 -2.28 2.72
C MET A 135 -34.33 -1.09 2.44
N LEU A 136 -34.66 -0.27 1.45
CA LEU A 136 -33.87 0.91 1.06
C LEU A 136 -33.85 1.98 2.15
N GLU A 137 -34.96 2.17 2.87
CA GLU A 137 -35.04 3.10 4.00
C GLU A 137 -34.13 2.64 5.17
N ARG A 138 -34.02 1.33 5.41
CA ARG A 138 -33.06 0.78 6.38
C ARG A 138 -31.62 0.94 5.91
N GLU A 139 -31.33 0.69 4.64
CA GLU A 139 -29.98 0.93 4.08
C GLU A 139 -29.57 2.40 4.28
N MET A 140 -30.47 3.34 4.02
CA MET A 140 -30.23 4.77 4.23
C MET A 140 -29.93 5.10 5.70
N GLN A 141 -30.67 4.52 6.66
CA GLN A 141 -30.43 4.71 8.10
C GLN A 141 -29.12 4.10 8.61
N GLN A 142 -28.54 3.12 7.90
CA GLN A 142 -27.28 2.49 8.29
C GLN A 142 -26.06 3.22 7.71
N THR A 143 -26.20 3.86 6.55
CA THR A 143 -25.08 4.51 5.85
C THR A 143 -24.83 5.96 6.28
N PHE A 144 -25.80 6.61 6.95
CA PHE A 144 -25.76 8.01 7.40
C PHE A 144 -26.04 8.11 8.89
#